data_AF-Q4WBT9-F1
#
_entry.id   AF-Q4WBT9-F1
#
_cell.length_a   1.000
_cell.length_b   1.000
_cell.length_c   1.000
_cell.angle_alpha   90.00
_cell.angle_beta   90.00
_cell.angle_gamma   90.00
#
_symmetry.space_group_name_H-M   'P 1'
#
loop_
_entity.id
_entity.type
_entity.pdbx_description
1 polymer ?
#
loop_
_entity_poly.entity_id
_entity_poly.type
_entity_poly.pdbx_seq_one_letter_code
_entity_poly.pdbx_strand_id
1 'polypeptide(L)'
;MSTGGSKSICPLMTEGVLESNRVRAIAVEIVLGEPDMKVRRRLWGKLESFGPGVIGRLLPDWDILLCKAESGPYKQATGGQTCISDCLWQCHWSRLNGIWGDLRTSDSVLKKYLVLSTNNDEMPSIKNSTIVIFGGSSGIGYGVADKCLSEGAVVHISSSNPTRITQAVSSLKEKYPEGQVTGHTCDLSLPDVEQGLVKLFEEIGSCDHIVYTAGDALAVRPLKDLDLQFIQKAGHIRFDVPLLVAKLALRVLKPGYTSSLILTGGAVGDRPQPDWAVVAGYAAGLYGMVRGLALDMKPLRVNFVSPGPVKTGLFTDELAEMFAKRTTLGKVGSVEEAAEAYVYLMKDTNATGSCVSTNAGSLLV
;
A
#
# COMPACT_ATOMS: atom_id res chain seq x y z
N MET A 1 -54.99 48.25 2.05
CA MET A 1 -54.87 47.61 0.72
C MET A 1 -53.52 48.02 0.12
N SER A 2 -52.82 47.10 -0.56
CA SER A 2 -51.96 47.25 -1.78
C SER A 2 -51.16 48.56 -2.07
N THR A 3 -49.96 48.61 -2.70
CA THR A 3 -49.00 47.63 -3.31
C THR A 3 -47.77 48.38 -3.89
N GLY A 4 -46.61 47.70 -4.07
CA GLY A 4 -45.49 48.10 -4.99
C GLY A 4 -44.56 49.22 -4.48
N GLY A 5 -43.30 49.44 -4.91
CA GLY A 5 -42.40 48.84 -5.93
C GLY A 5 -41.44 49.95 -6.46
N SER A 6 -40.18 49.76 -6.88
CA SER A 6 -39.27 48.60 -6.97
C SER A 6 -37.78 49.07 -7.03
N LYS A 7 -36.79 48.17 -7.03
CA LYS A 7 -35.33 48.47 -7.07
C LYS A 7 -34.81 48.90 -8.47
N SER A 8 -33.67 49.61 -8.50
CA SER A 8 -32.64 49.51 -9.55
C SER A 8 -31.23 49.49 -8.93
N ILE A 9 -30.21 48.96 -9.64
CA ILE A 9 -28.91 48.53 -9.09
C ILE A 9 -27.76 48.97 -10.02
N CYS A 10 -26.63 49.41 -9.44
CA CYS A 10 -25.25 49.29 -9.93
C CYS A 10 -24.27 49.82 -8.84
N PRO A 11 -22.96 49.47 -8.81
CA PRO A 11 -22.23 48.35 -9.45
C PRO A 11 -21.27 47.60 -8.46
N LEU A 12 -20.39 46.75 -9.02
CA LEU A 12 -19.12 46.19 -8.45
C LEU A 12 -19.17 45.14 -7.32
N MET A 13 -18.49 44.00 -7.56
CA MET A 13 -17.42 43.44 -6.71
C MET A 13 -16.70 42.28 -7.44
N THR A 14 -15.44 42.05 -7.11
CA THR A 14 -14.43 41.28 -7.87
C THR A 14 -14.40 39.78 -7.59
N GLU A 15 -14.00 38.98 -8.58
CA GLU A 15 -13.60 37.58 -8.39
C GLU A 15 -12.31 37.51 -7.56
N GLY A 16 -12.39 36.86 -6.39
CA GLY A 16 -11.23 36.51 -5.58
C GLY A 16 -10.78 35.08 -5.86
N VAL A 17 -9.97 34.88 -6.90
CA VAL A 17 -9.28 33.60 -7.10
C VAL A 17 -8.11 33.52 -6.13
N LEU A 18 -8.19 32.61 -5.15
CA LEU A 18 -7.04 32.24 -4.32
C LEU A 18 -6.13 31.31 -5.14
N GLU A 19 -5.10 31.88 -5.77
CA GLU A 19 -4.04 31.10 -6.40
C GLU A 19 -3.19 30.39 -5.34
N SER A 20 -3.51 29.12 -5.07
CA SER A 20 -2.52 28.13 -4.63
C SER A 20 -2.75 26.82 -5.39
N ASN A 21 -1.68 26.30 -5.99
CA ASN A 21 -1.76 25.40 -7.15
C ASN A 21 -2.24 23.95 -6.87
N ARG A 22 -2.90 23.67 -5.74
CA ARG A 22 -3.27 22.29 -5.32
C ARG A 22 -4.64 22.11 -4.65
N VAL A 23 -5.60 23.03 -4.80
CA VAL A 23 -6.93 22.89 -4.19
C VAL A 23 -8.03 22.70 -5.23
N ARG A 24 -8.64 21.51 -5.29
CA ARG A 24 -9.92 21.26 -5.99
C ARG A 24 -11.09 21.33 -5.02
N ALA A 25 -11.49 22.54 -4.63
CA ALA A 25 -12.62 22.74 -3.74
C ALA A 25 -13.96 22.41 -4.42
N ILE A 26 -14.83 21.65 -3.75
CA ILE A 26 -16.24 21.50 -4.12
C ILE A 26 -17.06 22.42 -3.22
N ALA A 27 -17.58 23.52 -3.77
CA ALA A 27 -18.44 24.44 -3.04
C ALA A 27 -19.87 23.89 -2.95
N VAL A 28 -20.25 23.35 -1.78
CA VAL A 28 -21.64 22.99 -1.47
C VAL A 28 -22.29 24.12 -0.67
N GLU A 29 -23.35 24.72 -1.21
CA GLU A 29 -24.10 25.79 -0.53
C GLU A 29 -25.15 25.20 0.41
N ILE A 30 -24.90 25.27 1.73
CA ILE A 30 -25.87 24.86 2.75
C ILE A 30 -26.57 26.11 3.31
N VAL A 31 -27.81 26.34 2.88
CA VAL A 31 -28.68 27.38 3.43
C VAL A 31 -29.34 26.85 4.71
N LEU A 32 -28.87 27.33 5.87
CA LEU A 32 -29.48 27.01 7.17
C LEU A 32 -30.66 27.94 7.46
N GLY A 33 -31.87 27.39 7.38
CA GLY A 33 -33.14 28.05 7.72
C GLY A 33 -34.29 27.41 6.96
N GLU A 34 -35.42 27.14 7.63
CA GLU A 34 -36.57 26.47 7.00
C GLU A 34 -37.12 27.26 5.80
N PRO A 35 -37.05 26.75 4.56
CA PRO A 35 -37.52 27.47 3.38
C PRO A 35 -38.96 27.08 3.02
N ASP A 36 -39.83 28.08 2.94
CA ASP A 36 -41.16 28.01 2.28
C ASP A 36 -41.05 27.25 0.93
N MET A 37 -42.04 26.39 0.64
CA MET A 37 -42.14 25.65 -0.63
C MET A 37 -41.99 26.52 -1.88
N LYS A 38 -42.35 27.81 -1.84
CA LYS A 38 -42.14 28.75 -2.95
C LYS A 38 -40.66 29.00 -3.25
N VAL A 39 -39.79 28.96 -2.25
CA VAL A 39 -38.32 29.07 -2.41
C VAL A 39 -37.76 27.78 -3.00
N ARG A 40 -38.22 26.61 -2.53
CA ARG A 40 -37.80 25.29 -3.05
C ARG A 40 -38.03 25.14 -4.56
N ARG A 41 -39.22 25.50 -5.07
CA ARG A 41 -39.51 25.45 -6.53
C ARG A 41 -38.64 26.41 -7.34
N ARG A 42 -38.26 27.56 -6.79
CA ARG A 42 -37.45 28.57 -7.49
C ARG A 42 -35.94 28.24 -7.51
N LEU A 43 -35.48 27.44 -6.54
CA LEU A 43 -34.12 26.87 -6.51
C LEU A 43 -34.00 25.66 -7.44
N TRP A 44 -35.02 24.80 -7.52
CA TRP A 44 -34.99 23.62 -8.39
C TRP A 44 -34.79 23.98 -9.87
N GLY A 45 -35.55 24.98 -10.37
CA GLY A 45 -35.40 25.51 -11.73
C GLY A 45 -34.09 26.29 -12.00
N LYS A 46 -33.19 26.44 -11.03
CA LYS A 46 -31.83 26.97 -11.21
C LYS A 46 -30.74 25.91 -11.12
N LEU A 47 -31.05 24.69 -10.67
CA LEU A 47 -30.10 23.57 -10.68
C LEU A 47 -30.00 22.93 -12.07
N GLU A 48 -31.08 22.98 -12.85
CA GLU A 48 -31.12 22.46 -14.24
C GLU A 48 -30.25 23.28 -15.23
N SER A 49 -29.80 24.49 -14.87
CA SER A 49 -29.00 25.35 -15.76
C SER A 49 -27.48 25.14 -15.70
N PHE A 50 -26.97 24.19 -14.91
CA PHE A 50 -25.52 23.96 -14.73
C PHE A 50 -24.90 22.89 -15.66
N GLY A 51 -25.70 22.25 -16.51
CA GLY A 51 -25.23 21.18 -17.40
C GLY A 51 -25.05 19.82 -16.69
N PRO A 52 -24.80 18.74 -17.45
CA PRO A 52 -24.83 17.38 -16.91
C PRO A 52 -23.55 17.01 -16.14
N GLY A 53 -23.69 16.37 -14.97
CA GLY A 53 -22.56 15.69 -14.33
C GLY A 53 -22.73 15.26 -12.87
N VAL A 54 -23.36 16.09 -12.01
CA VAL A 54 -23.44 15.82 -10.57
C VAL A 54 -24.80 16.24 -10.01
N ILE A 55 -25.47 15.33 -9.30
CA ILE A 55 -26.66 15.62 -8.48
C ILE A 55 -26.42 14.99 -7.10
N GLY A 56 -26.56 15.80 -6.05
CA GLY A 56 -26.47 15.35 -4.65
C GLY A 56 -27.76 15.69 -3.89
N ARG A 57 -28.14 14.83 -2.94
CA ARG A 57 -29.32 15.04 -2.08
C ARG A 57 -28.92 14.77 -0.62
N LEU A 58 -29.20 15.72 0.27
CA LEU A 58 -29.14 15.46 1.72
C LEU A 58 -30.31 14.59 2.17
N LEU A 59 -30.01 13.65 3.07
CA LEU A 59 -30.97 12.94 3.91
C LEU A 59 -30.78 13.35 5.39
N PRO A 60 -31.73 13.06 6.29
CA PRO A 60 -31.77 13.67 7.63
C PRO A 60 -30.57 13.38 8.54
N ASP A 61 -29.87 12.26 8.33
CA ASP A 61 -28.95 11.68 9.31
C ASP A 61 -27.45 11.85 8.98
N TRP A 62 -27.09 12.95 8.29
CA TRP A 62 -25.72 13.37 7.96
C TRP A 62 -24.95 12.55 6.89
N ASP A 63 -25.62 11.64 6.20
CA ASP A 63 -25.03 10.95 5.04
C ASP A 63 -25.25 11.72 3.73
N ILE A 64 -24.16 11.91 2.96
CA ILE A 64 -24.19 12.54 1.63
C ILE A 64 -24.05 11.45 0.57
N LEU A 65 -25.09 11.26 -0.25
CA LEU A 65 -25.03 10.39 -1.41
C LEU A 65 -24.52 11.20 -2.62
N LEU A 66 -23.32 10.86 -3.10
CA LEU A 66 -22.76 11.34 -4.36
C LEU A 66 -22.91 10.25 -5.42
N CYS A 67 -23.57 10.57 -6.53
CA CYS A 67 -23.69 9.69 -7.69
C CYS A 67 -23.05 10.39 -8.89
N LYS A 68 -22.10 9.70 -9.55
CA LYS A 68 -21.34 10.20 -10.70
C LYS A 68 -21.83 9.47 -11.96
N ALA A 69 -22.07 10.21 -13.04
CA ALA A 69 -22.28 9.62 -14.36
C ALA A 69 -20.93 9.38 -15.05
N GLU A 70 -20.72 8.19 -15.60
CA GLU A 70 -19.54 7.87 -16.42
C GLU A 70 -19.93 7.69 -17.89
N SER A 71 -19.22 8.39 -18.79
CA SER A 71 -19.42 8.28 -20.23
C SER A 71 -18.63 7.10 -20.80
N GLY A 72 -19.32 6.00 -21.12
CA GLY A 72 -18.75 4.89 -21.89
C GLY A 72 -18.47 5.25 -23.36
N PRO A 73 -17.61 4.48 -24.07
CA PRO A 73 -17.21 4.78 -25.44
C PRO A 73 -18.35 4.62 -26.44
N TYR A 74 -18.55 5.66 -27.25
CA TYR A 74 -19.66 5.81 -28.19
C TYR A 74 -19.47 4.95 -29.45
N LYS A 75 -20.39 4.02 -29.74
CA LYS A 75 -20.55 3.43 -31.08
C LYS A 75 -21.77 4.06 -31.76
N GLN A 76 -21.55 4.78 -32.86
CA GLN A 76 -22.64 5.28 -33.69
C GLN A 76 -23.37 4.12 -34.37
N ALA A 77 -24.67 4.01 -34.12
CA ALA A 77 -25.60 3.23 -34.94
C ALA A 77 -26.46 4.21 -35.75
N THR A 78 -26.54 3.99 -37.07
CA THR A 78 -27.28 4.87 -37.98
C THR A 78 -28.77 4.53 -38.01
N GLY A 79 -29.59 5.49 -37.57
CA GLY A 79 -31.01 5.59 -37.93
C GLY A 79 -32.01 4.92 -36.98
N GLY A 80 -33.04 5.68 -36.59
CA GLY A 80 -34.32 5.17 -36.10
C GLY A 80 -34.40 4.83 -34.60
N GLN A 81 -35.12 5.69 -33.85
CA GLN A 81 -35.82 5.43 -32.58
C GLN A 81 -35.33 4.26 -31.69
N THR A 82 -34.69 4.58 -30.56
CA THR A 82 -34.50 3.62 -29.46
C THR A 82 -34.86 4.23 -28.10
N CYS A 83 -35.36 3.38 -27.20
CA CYS A 83 -35.82 3.72 -25.87
C CYS A 83 -34.70 4.20 -24.93
N ILE A 84 -35.07 4.95 -23.89
CA ILE A 84 -34.19 5.22 -22.76
C ILE A 84 -34.05 3.94 -21.93
N SER A 85 -32.86 3.33 -21.95
CA SER A 85 -32.47 2.26 -21.04
C SER A 85 -31.03 2.47 -20.54
N ASP A 86 -30.88 2.36 -19.22
CA ASP A 86 -29.64 2.05 -18.49
C ASP A 86 -28.49 3.09 -18.51
N CYS A 87 -28.72 4.22 -17.84
CA CYS A 87 -27.63 4.87 -17.11
C CYS A 87 -27.30 4.05 -15.85
N LEU A 88 -26.19 3.31 -15.87
CA LEU A 88 -25.62 2.69 -14.67
C LEU A 88 -25.07 3.76 -13.73
N TRP A 89 -25.82 4.07 -12.68
CA TRP A 89 -25.35 4.93 -11.59
C TRP A 89 -24.60 4.11 -10.55
N GLN A 90 -23.29 4.38 -10.37
CA GLN A 90 -22.59 4.00 -9.15
C GLN A 90 -22.75 5.12 -8.13
N CYS A 91 -23.40 4.82 -7.01
CA CYS A 91 -23.48 5.71 -5.86
C CYS A 91 -22.67 5.07 -4.71
N HIS A 92 -21.63 5.77 -4.25
CA HIS A 92 -20.80 5.31 -3.14
C HIS A 92 -21.21 5.99 -1.84
N TRP A 93 -21.24 5.21 -0.76
CA TRP A 93 -21.30 5.73 0.61
C TRP A 93 -19.90 6.09 1.08
N SER A 94 -19.73 7.25 1.71
CA SER A 94 -18.43 7.72 2.21
C SER A 94 -18.60 8.63 3.42
N ARG A 95 -18.01 8.25 4.55
CA ARG A 95 -17.93 9.09 5.75
C ARG A 95 -16.83 10.13 5.55
N LEU A 96 -17.21 11.40 5.39
CA LEU A 96 -16.28 12.50 5.16
C LEU A 96 -15.92 13.21 6.47
N ASN A 97 -14.63 13.21 6.82
CA ASN A 97 -14.08 14.10 7.84
C ASN A 97 -13.71 15.43 7.16
N GLY A 98 -14.49 16.49 7.38
CA GLY A 98 -14.26 17.81 6.76
C GLY A 98 -14.17 18.94 7.77
N ILE A 99 -13.47 20.01 7.38
CA ILE A 99 -13.35 21.26 8.15
C ILE A 99 -14.33 22.29 7.57
N TRP A 100 -15.00 23.02 8.45
CA TRP A 100 -15.98 24.05 8.10
C TRP A 100 -15.36 25.45 8.17
N GLY A 101 -15.59 26.26 7.14
CA GLY A 101 -15.19 27.67 7.10
C GLY A 101 -16.38 28.59 6.86
N ASP A 102 -16.31 29.81 7.40
CA ASP A 102 -17.31 30.86 7.23
C ASP A 102 -16.79 31.95 6.29
N LEU A 103 -17.55 32.29 5.23
CA LEU A 103 -17.31 33.48 4.42
C LEU A 103 -18.43 34.52 4.66
N ARG A 104 -18.04 35.77 4.94
CA ARG A 104 -18.94 36.92 4.99
C ARG A 104 -18.95 37.66 3.65
N THR A 105 -20.05 37.54 2.91
CA THR A 105 -20.36 38.43 1.78
C THR A 105 -21.19 39.64 2.24
N SER A 106 -21.28 40.69 1.42
CA SER A 106 -21.74 42.04 1.80
C SER A 106 -23.21 42.20 2.21
N ASP A 107 -24.01 41.13 2.23
CA ASP A 107 -25.39 41.12 2.74
C ASP A 107 -25.58 39.89 3.66
N SER A 108 -25.42 40.11 4.97
CA SER A 108 -25.92 39.40 6.17
C SER A 108 -26.08 37.86 6.23
N VAL A 109 -25.75 37.09 5.20
CA VAL A 109 -25.83 35.62 5.16
C VAL A 109 -24.45 35.02 5.41
N LEU A 110 -24.30 34.33 6.55
CA LEU A 110 -23.16 33.45 6.80
C LEU A 110 -23.27 32.23 5.91
N LYS A 111 -22.39 32.11 4.91
CA LYS A 111 -22.27 30.88 4.12
C LYS A 111 -21.21 29.99 4.74
N LYS A 112 -21.65 28.85 5.26
CA LYS A 112 -20.75 27.74 5.60
C LYS A 112 -20.40 26.96 4.34
N TYR A 113 -19.11 26.83 4.09
CA TYR A 113 -18.58 25.99 3.03
C TYR A 113 -17.80 24.82 3.63
N LEU A 114 -18.00 23.65 3.04
CA LEU A 114 -17.25 22.44 3.36
C LEU A 114 -15.98 22.42 2.49
N VAL A 115 -14.81 22.60 3.09
CA VAL A 115 -13.54 22.44 2.36
C VAL A 115 -13.19 20.96 2.34
N LEU A 116 -13.50 20.31 1.22
CA LEU A 116 -13.02 18.95 0.94
C LEU A 116 -11.55 19.02 0.52
N SER A 117 -10.66 18.88 1.49
CA SER A 117 -9.26 18.52 1.21
C SER A 117 -9.24 17.07 0.75
N THR A 118 -9.15 16.86 -0.57
CA THR A 118 -8.76 15.57 -1.13
C THR A 118 -7.29 15.63 -1.49
N ASN A 119 -6.57 14.57 -1.11
CA ASN A 119 -5.12 14.42 -1.13
C ASN A 119 -4.40 15.13 0.03
N ASN A 120 -3.99 14.36 1.04
CA ASN A 120 -2.66 14.61 1.59
C ASN A 120 -1.68 14.25 0.46
N ASP A 121 -0.92 15.23 -0.04
CA ASP A 121 0.27 15.00 -0.88
C ASP A 121 1.45 14.43 -0.06
N GLU A 122 1.16 13.80 1.07
CA GLU A 122 2.12 13.17 1.97
C GLU A 122 2.25 11.70 1.62
N MET A 123 3.46 11.14 1.75
CA MET A 123 3.67 9.70 1.61
C MET A 123 2.74 8.93 2.57
N PRO A 124 2.02 7.90 2.09
CA PRO A 124 1.20 7.05 2.94
C PRO A 124 1.95 6.56 4.17
N SER A 125 1.27 6.55 5.33
CA SER A 125 1.83 6.06 6.59
C SER A 125 1.47 4.59 6.81
N ILE A 126 2.39 3.82 7.37
CA ILE A 126 2.13 2.44 7.85
C ILE A 126 1.66 2.38 9.31
N LYS A 127 1.38 3.53 9.93
CA LYS A 127 0.88 3.58 11.30
C LYS A 127 -0.46 2.87 11.41
N ASN A 128 -0.59 1.99 12.40
CA ASN A 128 -1.71 1.08 12.62
C ASN A 128 -1.96 0.06 11.48
N SER A 129 -1.06 -0.07 10.50
CA SER A 129 -1.11 -1.13 9.50
C SER A 129 -0.66 -2.46 10.11
N THR A 130 -1.33 -3.56 9.78
CA THR A 130 -0.96 -4.91 10.21
C THR A 130 0.03 -5.51 9.20
N ILE A 131 1.21 -5.90 9.66
CA ILE A 131 2.34 -6.32 8.84
C ILE A 131 2.79 -7.73 9.26
N VAL A 132 2.80 -8.67 8.32
CA VAL A 132 3.23 -10.06 8.55
C VAL A 132 4.63 -10.28 7.95
N ILE A 133 5.57 -10.77 8.75
CA ILE A 133 6.99 -10.91 8.36
C ILE A 133 7.44 -12.37 8.53
N PHE A 134 7.51 -13.10 7.43
CA PHE A 134 8.16 -14.41 7.38
C PHE A 134 9.67 -14.22 7.46
N GLY A 135 10.34 -14.87 8.41
CA GLY A 135 11.76 -14.67 8.74
C GLY A 135 12.01 -13.60 9.80
N GLY A 136 10.97 -13.08 10.46
CA GLY A 136 11.05 -11.91 11.34
C GLY A 136 11.82 -12.07 12.66
N SER A 137 12.29 -13.28 13.01
CA SER A 137 12.99 -13.52 14.28
C SER A 137 14.49 -13.13 14.28
N SER A 138 15.07 -12.75 13.15
CA SER A 138 16.51 -12.45 13.05
C SER A 138 16.88 -11.71 11.76
N GLY A 139 18.03 -11.04 11.74
CA GLY A 139 18.60 -10.45 10.51
C GLY A 139 17.68 -9.40 9.88
N ILE A 140 17.57 -9.41 8.54
CA ILE A 140 16.77 -8.42 7.80
C ILE A 140 15.31 -8.41 8.27
N GLY A 141 14.68 -9.58 8.46
CA GLY A 141 13.29 -9.68 8.92
C GLY A 141 13.07 -9.04 10.30
N TYR A 142 14.04 -9.18 11.21
CA TYR A 142 14.01 -8.49 12.50
C TYR A 142 14.13 -6.97 12.34
N GLY A 143 15.02 -6.49 11.46
CA GLY A 143 15.13 -5.06 11.15
C GLY A 143 13.87 -4.46 10.56
N VAL A 144 13.18 -5.20 9.68
CA VAL A 144 11.87 -4.79 9.16
C VAL A 144 10.84 -4.73 10.29
N ALA A 145 10.81 -5.70 11.20
CA ALA A 145 9.91 -5.69 12.36
C ALA A 145 10.17 -4.48 13.27
N ASP A 146 11.43 -4.23 13.61
CA ASP A 146 11.92 -3.10 14.40
C ASP A 146 11.52 -1.74 13.79
N LYS A 147 11.81 -1.56 12.49
CA LYS A 147 11.45 -0.36 11.75
C LYS A 147 9.93 -0.17 11.68
N CYS A 148 9.15 -1.22 11.43
CA CYS A 148 7.69 -1.15 11.39
C CYS A 148 7.09 -0.74 12.75
N LEU A 149 7.59 -1.28 13.86
CA LEU A 149 7.18 -0.86 15.21
C LEU A 149 7.57 0.59 15.50
N SER A 150 8.73 1.04 15.04
CA SER A 150 9.15 2.44 15.18
C SER A 150 8.21 3.45 14.50
N GLU A 151 7.43 3.00 13.51
CA GLU A 151 6.42 3.81 12.82
C GLU A 151 4.98 3.56 13.32
N GLY A 152 4.82 2.74 14.37
CA GLY A 152 3.53 2.44 15.00
C GLY A 152 2.67 1.46 14.22
N ALA A 153 3.26 0.57 13.42
CA ALA A 153 2.56 -0.56 12.81
C ALA A 153 2.27 -1.68 13.83
N VAL A 154 1.34 -2.57 13.51
CA VAL A 154 1.06 -3.82 14.23
C VAL A 154 1.82 -4.95 13.54
N VAL A 155 2.72 -5.64 14.24
CA VAL A 155 3.69 -6.55 13.61
C VAL A 155 3.50 -8.01 14.04
N HIS A 156 3.40 -8.89 13.06
CA HIS A 156 3.35 -10.35 13.25
C HIS A 156 4.62 -10.95 12.65
N ILE A 157 5.49 -11.54 13.46
CA ILE A 157 6.72 -12.20 12.99
C ILE A 157 6.55 -13.71 12.97
N SER A 158 7.08 -14.36 11.92
CA SER A 158 7.05 -15.82 11.78
C SER A 158 8.43 -16.43 11.57
N SER A 159 8.67 -17.60 12.17
CA SER A 159 9.93 -18.36 12.07
C SER A 159 9.72 -19.83 12.45
N SER A 160 10.67 -20.70 12.13
CA SER A 160 10.63 -22.12 12.50
C SER A 160 11.06 -22.40 13.94
N ASN A 161 11.68 -21.44 14.63
CA ASN A 161 12.27 -21.64 15.96
C ASN A 161 11.55 -20.83 17.06
N PRO A 162 10.76 -21.49 17.94
CA PRO A 162 10.02 -20.81 19.02
C PRO A 162 10.90 -19.98 19.96
N THR A 163 12.09 -20.47 20.32
CA THR A 163 12.99 -19.76 21.23
C THR A 163 13.47 -18.44 20.65
N ARG A 164 13.86 -18.42 19.36
CA ARG A 164 14.25 -17.19 18.65
C ARG A 164 13.08 -16.23 18.50
N ILE A 165 11.86 -16.74 18.28
CA ILE A 165 10.64 -15.91 18.25
C ILE A 165 10.44 -15.23 19.61
N THR A 166 10.44 -15.97 20.71
CA THR A 166 10.27 -15.42 22.05
C THR A 166 11.33 -14.38 22.39
N GLN A 167 12.60 -14.65 22.04
CA GLN A 167 13.69 -13.68 22.21
C GLN A 167 13.45 -12.39 21.41
N ALA A 168 13.14 -12.51 20.11
CA ALA A 168 12.87 -11.37 19.24
C ALA A 168 11.66 -10.54 19.71
N VAL A 169 10.55 -11.19 20.06
CA VAL A 169 9.35 -10.53 20.60
C VAL A 169 9.67 -9.78 21.90
N SER A 170 10.42 -10.38 22.81
CA SER A 170 10.81 -9.74 24.08
C SER A 170 11.69 -8.51 23.84
N SER A 171 12.73 -8.60 23.02
CA SER A 171 13.61 -7.46 22.72
C SER A 171 12.88 -6.33 21.99
N LEU A 172 11.96 -6.65 21.08
CA LEU A 172 11.13 -5.65 20.40
C LEU A 172 10.14 -4.96 21.38
N LYS A 173 9.57 -5.70 22.34
CA LYS A 173 8.70 -5.12 23.39
C LYS A 173 9.45 -4.29 24.41
N GLU A 174 10.69 -4.65 24.74
CA GLU A 174 11.57 -3.85 25.58
C GLU A 174 11.90 -2.50 24.92
N LYS A 175 12.20 -2.52 23.61
CA LYS A 175 12.48 -1.31 22.82
C LYS A 175 11.24 -0.47 22.52
N TYR A 176 10.08 -1.11 22.34
CA TYR A 176 8.79 -0.48 22.03
C TYR A 176 7.70 -0.99 23.00
N PRO A 177 7.59 -0.46 24.23
CA PRO A 177 6.62 -0.95 25.23
C PRO A 177 5.16 -0.85 24.78
N GLU A 178 4.81 0.21 24.03
CA GLU A 178 3.49 0.41 23.42
C GLU A 178 3.35 -0.27 22.04
N GLY A 179 4.40 -0.96 21.58
CA GLY A 179 4.48 -1.59 20.27
C GLY A 179 3.73 -2.93 20.24
N GLN A 180 2.84 -3.09 19.27
CA GLN A 180 2.08 -4.33 19.11
C GLN A 180 2.86 -5.34 18.27
N VAL A 181 3.49 -6.31 18.94
CA VAL A 181 4.21 -7.41 18.28
C VAL A 181 3.83 -8.79 18.81
N THR A 182 3.53 -9.69 17.87
CA THR A 182 3.13 -11.09 18.11
C THR A 182 4.00 -12.04 17.29
N GLY A 183 4.40 -13.16 17.88
CA GLY A 183 5.26 -14.16 17.26
C GLY A 183 4.53 -15.47 16.95
N HIS A 184 4.77 -16.03 15.77
CA HIS A 184 4.08 -17.20 15.22
C HIS A 184 5.09 -18.27 14.82
N THR A 185 4.90 -19.53 15.26
CA THR A 185 5.79 -20.62 14.85
C THR A 185 5.27 -21.27 13.58
N CYS A 186 6.06 -21.21 12.50
CA CYS A 186 5.76 -21.87 11.24
C CYS A 186 7.05 -22.36 10.60
N ASP A 187 7.21 -23.67 10.47
CA ASP A 187 8.37 -24.26 9.80
C ASP A 187 8.10 -24.40 8.32
N LEU A 188 8.71 -23.50 7.54
CA LEU A 188 8.58 -23.41 6.09
C LEU A 188 9.38 -24.51 5.34
N SER A 189 10.07 -25.40 6.05
CA SER A 189 10.79 -26.53 5.46
C SER A 189 9.99 -27.84 5.41
N LEU A 190 8.78 -27.85 5.98
CA LEU A 190 7.96 -29.06 6.12
C LEU A 190 7.19 -29.40 4.83
N PRO A 191 6.99 -30.69 4.51
CA PRO A 191 6.22 -31.11 3.32
C PRO A 191 4.76 -30.61 3.30
N ASP A 192 4.18 -30.33 4.46
CA ASP A 192 2.81 -29.81 4.64
C ASP A 192 2.76 -28.28 4.85
N VAL A 193 3.82 -27.55 4.47
CA VAL A 193 3.96 -26.10 4.64
C VAL A 193 2.72 -25.28 4.27
N GLU A 194 1.96 -25.65 3.23
CA GLU A 194 0.72 -24.94 2.88
C GLU A 194 -0.34 -25.00 4.01
N GLN A 195 -0.47 -26.13 4.71
CA GLN A 195 -1.38 -26.24 5.85
C GLN A 195 -0.89 -25.42 7.05
N GLY A 196 0.44 -25.36 7.25
CA GLY A 196 1.06 -24.48 8.24
C GLY A 196 0.82 -23.00 7.96
N LEU A 197 0.94 -22.58 6.70
CA LEU A 197 0.64 -21.22 6.26
C LEU A 197 -0.85 -20.87 6.41
N VAL A 198 -1.77 -21.80 6.09
CA VAL A 198 -3.22 -21.58 6.29
C VAL A 198 -3.53 -21.32 7.77
N LYS A 199 -3.06 -22.17 8.68
CA LYS A 199 -3.28 -22.00 10.14
C LYS A 199 -2.71 -20.67 10.65
N LEU A 200 -1.48 -20.33 10.25
CA LEU A 200 -0.85 -19.06 10.62
C LEU A 200 -1.68 -17.87 10.12
N PHE A 201 -2.22 -17.93 8.90
CA PHE A 201 -3.06 -16.85 8.37
C PHE A 201 -4.45 -16.78 9.02
N GLU A 202 -5.00 -17.91 9.48
CA GLU A 202 -6.22 -17.96 10.30
C GLU A 202 -6.00 -17.35 11.70
N GLU A 203 -4.84 -17.58 12.33
CA GLU A 203 -4.44 -16.99 13.62
C GLU A 203 -4.18 -15.48 13.54
N ILE A 204 -3.67 -14.99 12.41
CA ILE A 204 -3.38 -13.56 12.18
C ILE A 204 -4.62 -12.79 11.73
N GLY A 205 -5.45 -13.38 10.86
CA GLY A 205 -6.54 -12.68 10.19
C GLY A 205 -6.06 -11.72 9.09
N SER A 206 -6.77 -10.60 8.91
CA SER A 206 -6.50 -9.67 7.81
C SER A 206 -5.32 -8.74 8.08
N CYS A 207 -4.51 -8.50 7.05
CA CYS A 207 -3.29 -7.68 7.11
C CYS A 207 -3.20 -6.68 5.94
N ASP A 208 -2.35 -5.66 6.08
CA ASP A 208 -2.09 -4.65 5.06
C ASP A 208 -0.85 -5.01 4.22
N HIS A 209 0.20 -5.55 4.87
CA HIS A 209 1.44 -5.91 4.16
C HIS A 209 1.94 -7.28 4.59
N ILE A 210 2.49 -8.03 3.63
CA ILE A 210 3.23 -9.27 3.88
C ILE A 210 4.66 -9.08 3.36
N VAL A 211 5.64 -9.43 4.18
CA VAL A 211 7.06 -9.41 3.86
C VAL A 211 7.61 -10.83 3.98
N TYR A 212 8.27 -11.28 2.92
CA TYR A 212 8.94 -12.58 2.89
C TYR A 212 10.46 -12.39 2.90
N THR A 213 11.06 -12.50 4.09
CA THR A 213 12.53 -12.51 4.31
C THR A 213 13.06 -13.89 4.71
N ALA A 214 12.18 -14.89 4.82
CA ALA A 214 12.56 -16.23 5.24
C ALA A 214 13.50 -16.89 4.23
N GLY A 215 14.47 -17.62 4.76
CA GLY A 215 15.51 -18.28 3.98
C GLY A 215 16.40 -19.13 4.87
N ASP A 216 17.10 -20.04 4.23
CA ASP A 216 18.04 -21.00 4.79
C ASP A 216 19.50 -20.63 4.44
N ALA A 217 20.43 -21.52 4.76
CA ALA A 217 21.83 -21.39 4.33
C ALA A 217 21.92 -21.36 2.79
N LEU A 218 22.82 -20.54 2.26
CA LEU A 218 22.95 -20.39 0.80
C LEU A 218 23.33 -21.72 0.14
N ALA A 219 22.56 -22.13 -0.87
CA ALA A 219 22.81 -23.33 -1.66
C ALA A 219 23.99 -23.12 -2.63
N VAL A 220 25.19 -23.20 -2.09
CA VAL A 220 26.47 -23.09 -2.80
C VAL A 220 27.05 -24.50 -2.99
N ARG A 221 27.34 -24.89 -4.23
CA ARG A 221 27.98 -26.16 -4.56
C ARG A 221 28.61 -26.12 -5.96
N PRO A 222 29.80 -26.70 -6.18
CA PRO A 222 30.41 -26.75 -7.50
C PRO A 222 29.51 -27.41 -8.55
N LEU A 223 29.54 -26.88 -9.78
CA LEU A 223 28.66 -27.31 -10.89
C LEU A 223 28.70 -28.83 -11.14
N LYS A 224 29.90 -29.43 -11.04
CA LYS A 224 30.13 -30.86 -11.23
C LYS A 224 29.51 -31.77 -10.16
N ASP A 225 29.19 -31.20 -9.00
CA ASP A 225 28.67 -31.92 -7.83
C ASP A 225 27.16 -31.65 -7.62
N LEU A 226 26.51 -30.91 -8.54
CA LEU A 226 25.07 -30.63 -8.48
C LEU A 226 24.26 -31.90 -8.82
N ASP A 227 23.20 -32.10 -8.05
CA ASP A 227 22.18 -33.12 -8.29
C ASP A 227 20.78 -32.50 -8.24
N LEU A 228 19.79 -33.18 -8.81
CA LEU A 228 18.41 -32.66 -8.91
C LEU A 228 17.77 -32.45 -7.54
N GLN A 229 18.07 -33.31 -6.56
CA GLN A 229 17.51 -33.23 -5.21
C GLN A 229 18.02 -31.99 -4.47
N PHE A 230 19.30 -31.66 -4.62
CA PHE A 230 19.90 -30.44 -4.09
C PHE A 230 19.29 -29.19 -4.73
N ILE A 231 19.11 -29.17 -6.05
CA ILE A 231 18.47 -28.05 -6.76
C ILE A 231 17.05 -27.84 -6.22
N GLN A 232 16.21 -28.89 -6.23
CA GLN A 232 14.83 -28.82 -5.73
C GLN A 232 14.75 -28.38 -4.27
N LYS A 233 15.59 -28.95 -3.40
CA LYS A 233 15.62 -28.59 -1.97
C LYS A 233 16.00 -27.13 -1.75
N ALA A 234 16.95 -26.59 -2.52
CA ALA A 234 17.35 -25.19 -2.45
C ALA A 234 16.24 -24.21 -2.91
N GLY A 235 15.34 -24.66 -3.78
CA GLY A 235 14.19 -23.89 -4.23
C GLY A 235 13.08 -23.75 -3.18
N HIS A 236 12.92 -24.75 -2.30
CA HIS A 236 11.71 -24.89 -1.48
C HIS A 236 11.36 -23.63 -0.67
N ILE A 237 12.24 -23.22 0.27
CA ILE A 237 11.99 -22.05 1.12
C ILE A 237 12.11 -20.73 0.36
N ARG A 238 12.89 -20.69 -0.74
CA ARG A 238 13.29 -19.45 -1.43
C ARG A 238 12.50 -19.15 -2.70
N PHE A 239 11.66 -20.08 -3.17
CA PHE A 239 10.92 -19.97 -4.42
C PHE A 239 9.52 -20.56 -4.31
N ASP A 240 9.40 -21.83 -3.89
CA ASP A 240 8.09 -22.50 -3.82
C ASP A 240 7.19 -21.88 -2.73
N VAL A 241 7.72 -21.72 -1.52
CA VAL A 241 6.98 -21.15 -0.39
C VAL A 241 6.57 -19.68 -0.61
N PRO A 242 7.40 -18.76 -1.14
CA PRO A 242 6.96 -17.43 -1.56
C PRO A 242 5.72 -17.43 -2.47
N LEU A 243 5.65 -18.38 -3.41
CA LEU A 243 4.51 -18.51 -4.32
C LEU A 243 3.25 -19.05 -3.60
N LEU A 244 3.41 -19.97 -2.65
CA LEU A 244 2.32 -20.42 -1.77
C LEU A 244 1.83 -19.29 -0.85
N VAL A 245 2.74 -18.48 -0.30
CA VAL A 245 2.41 -17.28 0.46
C VAL A 245 1.63 -16.29 -0.40
N ALA A 246 2.02 -16.05 -1.65
CA ALA A 246 1.26 -15.20 -2.58
C ALA A 246 -0.15 -15.75 -2.86
N LYS A 247 -0.29 -17.06 -3.08
CA LYS A 247 -1.58 -17.74 -3.27
C LYS A 247 -2.54 -17.53 -2.08
N LEU A 248 -2.02 -17.59 -0.86
CA LEU A 248 -2.79 -17.42 0.37
C LEU A 248 -3.01 -15.95 0.74
N ALA A 249 -2.06 -15.07 0.40
CA ALA A 249 -2.13 -13.62 0.61
C ALA A 249 -3.39 -12.99 0.02
N LEU A 250 -3.89 -13.51 -1.12
CA LEU A 250 -5.16 -13.14 -1.75
C LEU A 250 -6.39 -13.23 -0.82
N ARG A 251 -6.31 -14.00 0.28
CA ARG A 251 -7.40 -14.19 1.25
C ARG A 251 -7.31 -13.28 2.47
N VAL A 252 -6.12 -12.75 2.77
CA VAL A 252 -5.83 -12.03 4.02
C VAL A 252 -5.38 -10.58 3.83
N LEU A 253 -4.72 -10.26 2.71
CA LEU A 253 -4.40 -8.87 2.38
C LEU A 253 -5.70 -8.10 2.17
N LYS A 254 -5.81 -6.91 2.79
CA LYS A 254 -6.95 -6.02 2.56
C LYS A 254 -7.00 -5.63 1.07
N PRO A 255 -8.20 -5.58 0.46
CA PRO A 255 -8.31 -5.28 -0.97
C PRO A 255 -7.92 -3.83 -1.26
N GLY A 256 -7.01 -3.62 -2.21
CA GLY A 256 -6.63 -2.29 -2.71
C GLY A 256 -5.13 -2.12 -2.92
N TYR A 257 -4.76 -1.06 -3.63
CA TYR A 257 -3.36 -0.71 -3.92
C TYR A 257 -2.58 -0.24 -2.67
N THR A 258 -3.26 0.02 -1.54
CA THR A 258 -2.59 0.30 -0.27
C THR A 258 -1.88 -0.92 0.29
N SER A 259 -2.36 -2.13 -0.02
CA SER A 259 -1.81 -3.39 0.50
C SER A 259 -0.77 -4.02 -0.44
N SER A 260 0.21 -4.73 0.12
CA SER A 260 1.33 -5.26 -0.67
C SER A 260 1.97 -6.55 -0.15
N LEU A 261 2.39 -7.41 -1.08
CA LEU A 261 3.39 -8.46 -0.85
C LEU A 261 4.79 -7.97 -1.24
N ILE A 262 5.79 -8.19 -0.40
CA ILE A 262 7.19 -7.83 -0.66
C ILE A 262 8.05 -9.09 -0.49
N LEU A 263 8.72 -9.52 -1.57
CA LEU A 263 9.61 -10.67 -1.55
C LEU A 263 11.08 -10.23 -1.46
N THR A 264 11.88 -10.99 -0.72
CA THR A 264 13.34 -10.79 -0.60
C THR A 264 14.07 -11.79 -1.47
N GLY A 265 14.99 -11.32 -2.32
CA GLY A 265 16.03 -12.15 -2.90
C GLY A 265 17.41 -11.59 -2.57
N GLY A 266 18.14 -11.13 -3.58
CA GLY A 266 19.40 -10.43 -3.38
C GLY A 266 20.21 -10.24 -4.65
N ALA A 267 21.21 -9.36 -4.56
CA ALA A 267 22.10 -8.94 -5.64
C ALA A 267 22.86 -10.10 -6.32
N VAL A 268 22.87 -11.28 -5.69
CA VAL A 268 23.32 -12.56 -6.27
C VAL A 268 22.61 -12.92 -7.57
N GLY A 269 21.33 -12.55 -7.74
CA GLY A 269 20.57 -12.79 -8.96
C GLY A 269 21.10 -12.00 -10.17
N ASP A 270 21.70 -10.83 -9.92
CA ASP A 270 22.26 -9.94 -10.94
C ASP A 270 23.78 -10.15 -11.11
N ARG A 271 24.50 -10.41 -10.01
CA ARG A 271 25.96 -10.63 -9.98
C ARG A 271 26.31 -11.85 -9.11
N PRO A 272 26.27 -13.07 -9.68
CA PRO A 272 26.61 -14.30 -8.97
C PRO A 272 28.11 -14.46 -8.74
N GLN A 273 28.47 -15.45 -7.92
CA GLN A 273 29.85 -15.93 -7.73
C GLN A 273 30.03 -17.34 -8.33
N PRO A 274 31.27 -17.82 -8.53
CA PRO A 274 31.52 -19.24 -8.83
C PRO A 274 30.80 -20.16 -7.85
N ASP A 275 30.30 -21.30 -8.32
CA ASP A 275 29.58 -22.32 -7.54
C ASP A 275 28.21 -21.89 -6.97
N TRP A 276 27.69 -20.72 -7.35
CA TRP A 276 26.42 -20.17 -6.87
C TRP A 276 25.26 -20.31 -7.88
N ALA A 277 25.40 -21.14 -8.92
CA ALA A 277 24.42 -21.24 -10.01
C ALA A 277 22.97 -21.51 -9.54
N VAL A 278 22.79 -22.36 -8.53
CA VAL A 278 21.47 -22.71 -7.98
C VAL A 278 20.86 -21.53 -7.22
N VAL A 279 21.58 -20.98 -6.23
CA VAL A 279 21.08 -19.85 -5.42
C VAL A 279 20.87 -18.58 -6.25
N ALA A 280 21.71 -18.33 -7.25
CA ALA A 280 21.54 -17.23 -8.20
C ALA A 280 20.34 -17.44 -9.13
N GLY A 281 20.15 -18.65 -9.65
CA GLY A 281 19.00 -18.99 -10.49
C GLY A 281 17.67 -18.76 -9.78
N TYR A 282 17.54 -19.18 -8.52
CA TYR A 282 16.34 -18.91 -7.73
C TYR A 282 16.16 -17.43 -7.40
N ALA A 283 17.23 -16.72 -7.00
CA ALA A 283 17.17 -15.29 -6.73
C ALA A 283 16.76 -14.47 -7.97
N ALA A 284 17.28 -14.81 -9.15
CA ALA A 284 16.90 -14.20 -10.42
C ALA A 284 15.47 -14.58 -10.84
N GLY A 285 15.05 -15.82 -10.60
CA GLY A 285 13.69 -16.29 -10.89
C GLY A 285 12.60 -15.53 -10.13
N LEU A 286 12.89 -15.07 -8.91
CA LEU A 286 11.98 -14.23 -8.13
C LEU A 286 11.65 -12.88 -8.81
N TYR A 287 12.55 -12.32 -9.64
CA TYR A 287 12.23 -11.12 -10.42
C TYR A 287 11.09 -11.35 -11.42
N GLY A 288 11.08 -12.52 -12.06
CA GLY A 288 9.98 -12.94 -12.94
C GLY A 288 8.69 -13.19 -12.15
N MET A 289 8.81 -13.90 -11.02
CA MET A 289 7.69 -14.19 -10.12
C MET A 289 6.99 -12.92 -9.63
N VAL A 290 7.74 -11.93 -9.12
CA VAL A 290 7.17 -10.67 -8.61
C VAL A 290 6.40 -9.91 -9.69
N ARG A 291 6.89 -9.90 -10.93
CA ARG A 291 6.20 -9.24 -12.05
C ARG A 291 4.93 -9.99 -12.48
N GLY A 292 4.94 -11.32 -12.48
CA GLY A 292 3.74 -12.13 -12.73
C GLY A 292 2.68 -11.91 -11.64
N LEU A 293 3.09 -12.05 -10.38
CA LEU A 293 2.21 -11.83 -9.22
C LEU A 293 1.63 -10.40 -9.17
N ALA A 294 2.38 -9.37 -9.59
CA ALA A 294 1.87 -8.01 -9.69
C ALA A 294 0.71 -7.85 -10.71
N LEU A 295 0.63 -8.73 -11.73
CA LEU A 295 -0.48 -8.77 -12.68
C LEU A 295 -1.65 -9.60 -12.13
N ASP A 296 -1.35 -10.74 -11.51
CA ASP A 296 -2.32 -11.71 -11.01
C ASP A 296 -3.06 -11.24 -9.73
N MET A 297 -2.35 -10.50 -8.85
CA MET A 297 -2.88 -10.07 -7.55
C MET A 297 -3.57 -8.69 -7.56
N LYS A 298 -3.68 -8.04 -8.72
CA LYS A 298 -4.26 -6.69 -8.84
C LYS A 298 -5.66 -6.59 -8.17
N PRO A 299 -5.97 -5.52 -7.42
CA PRO A 299 -5.21 -4.27 -7.28
C PRO A 299 -4.11 -4.30 -6.19
N LEU A 300 -3.82 -5.44 -5.56
CA LEU A 300 -2.71 -5.56 -4.60
C LEU A 300 -1.37 -5.34 -5.32
N ARG A 301 -0.39 -4.80 -4.58
CA ARG A 301 0.96 -4.58 -5.12
C ARG A 301 1.88 -5.73 -4.78
N VAL A 302 2.79 -6.09 -5.68
CA VAL A 302 3.82 -7.10 -5.40
C VAL A 302 5.18 -6.55 -5.81
N ASN A 303 6.15 -6.54 -4.88
CA ASN A 303 7.45 -5.93 -5.09
C ASN A 303 8.59 -6.80 -4.58
N PHE A 304 9.82 -6.42 -4.94
CA PHE A 304 11.03 -7.12 -4.60
C PHE A 304 12.05 -6.20 -3.91
N VAL A 305 12.73 -6.72 -2.90
CA VAL A 305 13.96 -6.12 -2.37
C VAL A 305 15.15 -7.00 -2.75
N SER A 306 16.21 -6.36 -3.25
CA SER A 306 17.49 -6.97 -3.63
C SER A 306 18.61 -6.49 -2.70
N PRO A 307 18.81 -7.10 -1.52
CA PRO A 307 19.95 -6.78 -0.66
C PRO A 307 21.27 -7.23 -1.28
N GLY A 308 22.34 -6.48 -1.01
CA GLY A 308 23.71 -6.96 -1.17
C GLY A 308 24.19 -7.70 0.09
N PRO A 309 25.50 -7.65 0.39
CA PRO A 309 26.00 -8.08 1.70
C PRO A 309 25.42 -7.21 2.81
N VAL A 310 24.68 -7.83 3.74
CA VAL A 310 24.09 -7.16 4.91
C VAL A 310 24.62 -7.83 6.18
N LYS A 311 25.10 -7.06 7.15
CA LYS A 311 25.60 -7.58 8.43
C LYS A 311 24.44 -8.16 9.26
N THR A 312 24.21 -9.45 9.08
CA THR A 312 23.26 -10.27 9.86
C THR A 312 24.03 -11.31 10.66
N GLY A 313 23.35 -12.04 11.56
CA GLY A 313 23.96 -13.17 12.28
C GLY A 313 24.43 -14.35 11.41
N LEU A 314 24.30 -14.27 10.09
CA LEU A 314 24.91 -15.19 9.12
C LEU A 314 26.36 -14.82 8.75
N PHE A 315 26.82 -13.61 9.11
CA PHE A 315 28.15 -13.11 8.77
C PHE A 315 29.04 -13.06 10.03
N THR A 316 30.25 -13.61 9.94
CA THR A 316 31.34 -13.26 10.86
C THR A 316 31.86 -11.85 10.51
N ASP A 317 32.54 -11.19 11.45
CA ASP A 317 33.14 -9.88 11.18
C ASP A 317 34.19 -9.94 10.07
N GLU A 318 35.01 -11.00 10.04
CA GLU A 318 35.96 -11.29 8.96
C GLU A 318 35.27 -11.38 7.58
N LEU A 319 34.12 -12.08 7.51
CA LEU A 319 33.35 -12.23 6.29
C LEU A 319 32.74 -10.87 5.87
N ALA A 320 32.27 -10.08 6.84
CA ALA A 320 31.78 -8.72 6.57
C ALA A 320 32.89 -7.82 6.01
N GLU A 321 34.12 -7.86 6.54
CA GLU A 321 35.26 -7.12 5.98
C GLU A 321 35.65 -7.59 4.58
N MET A 322 35.62 -8.91 4.33
CA MET A 322 35.86 -9.47 2.99
C MET A 322 34.83 -8.98 1.96
N PHE A 323 33.55 -8.92 2.35
CA PHE A 323 32.50 -8.41 1.47
C PHE A 323 32.55 -6.89 1.31
N ALA A 324 32.90 -6.13 2.35
CA ALA A 324 33.05 -4.68 2.29
C ALA A 324 34.03 -4.24 1.19
N LYS A 325 35.14 -4.97 1.01
CA LYS A 325 36.14 -4.79 -0.06
C LYS A 325 35.61 -5.06 -1.47
N ARG A 326 34.40 -5.62 -1.60
CA ARG A 326 33.69 -5.92 -2.86
C ARG A 326 32.43 -5.05 -3.03
N THR A 327 32.42 -3.86 -2.43
CA THR A 327 31.34 -2.87 -2.56
C THR A 327 31.91 -1.50 -2.91
N THR A 328 31.17 -0.68 -3.65
CA THR A 328 31.60 0.69 -4.00
C THR A 328 31.72 1.58 -2.78
N LEU A 329 30.91 1.36 -1.74
CA LEU A 329 30.95 2.15 -0.50
C LEU A 329 31.99 1.67 0.52
N GLY A 330 32.75 0.61 0.22
CA GLY A 330 33.75 0.05 1.15
C GLY A 330 33.16 -0.52 2.44
N LYS A 331 31.87 -0.87 2.46
CA LYS A 331 31.14 -1.38 3.62
C LYS A 331 30.07 -2.40 3.23
N VAL A 332 29.66 -3.23 4.18
CA VAL A 332 28.39 -3.98 4.08
C VAL A 332 27.23 -3.12 4.57
N GLY A 333 26.01 -3.41 4.12
CA GLY A 333 24.81 -2.74 4.61
C GLY A 333 24.48 -3.16 6.04
N SER A 334 23.86 -2.27 6.83
CA SER A 334 23.25 -2.64 8.10
C SER A 334 21.86 -3.26 7.91
N VAL A 335 21.33 -3.91 8.94
CA VAL A 335 19.97 -4.48 8.94
C VAL A 335 18.92 -3.37 8.88
N GLU A 336 19.19 -2.23 9.51
CA GLU A 336 18.37 -1.03 9.52
C GLU A 336 18.35 -0.35 8.14
N GLU A 337 19.51 -0.22 7.50
CA GLU A 337 19.62 0.29 6.11
C GLU A 337 18.88 -0.61 5.10
N ALA A 338 18.87 -1.93 5.33
CA ALA A 338 18.08 -2.84 4.51
C ALA A 338 16.58 -2.72 4.78
N ALA A 339 16.17 -2.45 6.03
CA ALA A 339 14.76 -2.34 6.44
C ALA A 339 14.03 -1.16 5.78
N GLU A 340 14.71 -0.02 5.56
CA GLU A 340 14.15 1.15 4.88
C GLU A 340 13.58 0.82 3.50
N ALA A 341 14.20 -0.11 2.75
CA ALA A 341 13.71 -0.53 1.43
C ALA A 341 12.32 -1.19 1.47
N TYR A 342 12.02 -1.93 2.54
CA TYR A 342 10.72 -2.59 2.73
C TYR A 342 9.65 -1.57 3.11
N VAL A 343 9.97 -0.67 4.05
CA VAL A 343 9.02 0.39 4.47
C VAL A 343 8.76 1.37 3.33
N TYR A 344 9.76 1.72 2.53
CA TYR A 344 9.55 2.46 1.28
C TYR A 344 8.52 1.75 0.38
N LEU A 345 8.66 0.45 0.13
CA LEU A 345 7.72 -0.32 -0.70
C LEU A 345 6.32 -0.48 -0.09
N MET A 346 6.19 -0.43 1.23
CA MET A 346 4.87 -0.39 1.90
C MET A 346 4.18 0.96 1.65
N LYS A 347 4.92 2.07 1.80
CA LYS A 347 4.41 3.44 1.67
C LYS A 347 4.19 3.87 0.22
N ASP A 348 5.06 3.48 -0.71
CA ASP A 348 4.95 3.83 -2.12
C ASP A 348 3.84 3.03 -2.80
N THR A 349 2.63 3.58 -2.73
CA THR A 349 1.43 3.04 -3.39
C THR A 349 1.48 3.05 -4.91
N ASN A 350 2.49 3.67 -5.52
CA ASN A 350 2.73 3.65 -6.97
C ASN A 350 3.70 2.52 -7.39
N ALA A 351 4.46 1.94 -6.46
CA ALA A 351 5.38 0.83 -6.75
C ALA A 351 4.67 -0.53 -6.81
N THR A 352 4.68 -1.18 -7.98
CA THR A 352 4.30 -2.60 -8.16
C THR A 352 5.10 -3.22 -9.31
N GLY A 353 5.46 -4.51 -9.20
CA GLY A 353 6.42 -5.18 -10.08
C GLY A 353 7.85 -4.66 -9.98
N SER A 354 8.14 -3.82 -8.99
CA SER A 354 9.41 -3.08 -8.84
C SER A 354 10.45 -3.84 -8.03
N CYS A 355 11.72 -3.53 -8.27
CA CYS A 355 12.86 -3.99 -7.47
C CYS A 355 13.55 -2.79 -6.81
N VAL A 356 13.80 -2.89 -5.50
CA VAL A 356 14.61 -1.92 -4.74
C VAL A 356 15.91 -2.59 -4.33
N SER A 357 17.02 -2.07 -4.83
CA SER A 357 18.36 -2.62 -4.55
C SER A 357 19.05 -1.85 -3.43
N THR A 358 19.47 -2.57 -2.39
CA THR A 358 20.22 -2.00 -1.24
C THR A 358 21.48 -2.83 -0.99
N ASN A 359 22.55 -2.50 -1.74
CA ASN A 359 23.68 -3.39 -1.94
C ASN A 359 25.07 -2.72 -1.87
N ALA A 360 25.15 -1.49 -1.36
CA ALA A 360 26.40 -0.71 -1.26
C ALA A 360 27.19 -0.57 -2.59
N GLY A 361 26.51 -0.71 -3.74
CA GLY A 361 27.13 -0.69 -5.07
C GLY A 361 27.86 -1.98 -5.45
N SER A 362 27.61 -3.11 -4.77
CA SER A 362 28.29 -4.39 -5.04
C SER A 362 28.09 -4.95 -6.46
N LEU A 363 27.18 -4.38 -7.26
CA LEU A 363 26.99 -4.75 -8.66
C LEU A 363 28.05 -4.10 -9.58
N LEU A 364 28.62 -2.97 -9.17
CA LEU A 364 29.47 -2.11 -10.00
C LEU A 364 30.98 -2.43 -9.92
N VAL A 365 31.41 -3.19 -8.91
CA VAL A 365 32.83 -3.46 -8.60
C VAL A 365 33.13 -4.95 -8.54
#